data_AF-A0A534URX1-F1
#
_entry.id   AF-A0A534URX1-F1
#
_cell.length_a   1.000
_cell.length_b   1.000
_cell.length_c   1.000
_cell.angle_alpha   90.00
_cell.angle_beta   90.00
_cell.angle_gamma   90.00
#
_symmetry.space_group_name_H-M   'P 1'
#
loop_
_entity.id
_entity.type
_entity.pdbx_description
1 polymer ?
#
loop_
_entity_poly.entity_id
_entity_poly.type
_entity_poly.pdbx_seq_one_letter_code
_entity_poly.pdbx_strand_id
1 'polypeptide(L)'
;MWFRRGVNRGVRMRTLASTVLLLLLIASAALAQEPVPTGSSERGHQSYMKYMCYTCHGTIGQGADRGTGPKIAPGMLPYAAFALQVRTPRLDMPAYRQQFLTDQELADIYAYLGTVKASPAAKDIPLLKFE
;
A
#
# COMPACT_ATOMS: atom_id res chain seq x y z
N MET A 1 67.89 21.21 -6.53
CA MET A 1 66.51 21.57 -6.94
C MET A 1 65.54 20.58 -6.31
N TRP A 2 64.68 21.04 -5.40
CA TRP A 2 63.71 20.23 -4.66
C TRP A 2 62.34 20.29 -5.35
N PHE A 3 61.74 19.13 -5.64
CA PHE A 3 60.38 19.00 -6.19
C PHE A 3 59.37 18.84 -5.03
N ARG A 4 58.52 19.84 -4.77
CA ARG A 4 57.39 19.75 -3.81
C ARG A 4 56.23 19.00 -4.45
N ARG A 5 55.89 17.81 -3.94
CA ARG A 5 54.63 17.11 -4.24
C ARG A 5 53.52 17.62 -3.31
N GLY A 6 52.62 18.45 -3.84
CA GLY A 6 51.38 18.83 -3.17
C GLY A 6 50.31 17.76 -3.37
N VAL A 7 50.02 16.95 -2.34
CA VAL A 7 48.96 15.95 -2.38
C VAL A 7 47.62 16.61 -2.05
N ASN A 8 46.68 16.52 -2.99
CA ASN A 8 45.31 17.01 -2.96
C ASN A 8 44.47 16.30 -1.86
N ARG A 9 44.55 16.76 -0.60
CA ARG A 9 43.81 16.18 0.54
C ARG A 9 42.31 16.53 0.56
N GLY A 10 41.89 17.58 -0.15
CA GLY A 10 40.51 18.09 -0.10
C GLY A 10 39.47 17.31 -0.93
N VAL A 11 39.89 16.58 -1.98
CA VAL A 11 38.96 15.87 -2.87
C VAL A 11 38.55 14.51 -2.30
N ARG A 12 39.49 13.79 -1.66
CA ARG A 12 39.25 12.44 -1.11
C ARG A 12 38.31 12.43 0.11
N MET A 13 38.35 13.47 0.94
CA MET A 13 37.49 13.60 2.12
C MET A 13 36.03 13.86 1.74
N ARG A 14 35.82 14.66 0.68
CA ARG A 14 34.49 15.03 0.18
C ARG A 14 33.77 13.83 -0.45
N THR A 15 34.48 13.01 -1.20
CA THR A 15 33.92 11.78 -1.79
C THR A 15 33.55 10.73 -0.74
N LEU A 16 34.37 10.56 0.31
CA LEU A 16 34.09 9.60 1.41
C LEU A 16 32.89 10.04 2.25
N ALA A 17 32.75 11.34 2.55
CA ALA A 17 31.62 11.88 3.28
C ALA A 17 30.30 11.74 2.49
N SER A 18 30.33 11.97 1.17
CA SER A 18 29.15 11.81 0.30
C SER A 18 28.68 10.36 0.16
N THR A 19 29.60 9.39 0.12
CA THR A 19 29.22 7.96 0.07
C THR A 19 28.61 7.47 1.38
N VAL A 20 29.14 7.92 2.53
CA VAL A 20 28.60 7.55 3.85
C VAL A 20 27.21 8.14 4.06
N LEU A 21 27.00 9.41 3.66
CA LEU A 21 25.68 10.04 3.72
C LEU A 21 24.66 9.34 2.83
N LEU A 22 25.05 8.93 1.62
CA LEU A 22 24.17 8.19 0.71
C LEU A 22 23.79 6.81 1.29
N LEU A 23 24.75 6.08 1.87
CA LEU A 23 24.49 4.79 2.52
C LEU A 23 23.57 4.92 3.75
N LEU A 24 23.72 5.98 4.54
CA LEU A 24 22.84 6.26 5.68
C LEU A 24 21.41 6.58 5.22
N LEU A 25 21.22 7.34 4.13
CA LEU A 25 19.90 7.63 3.58
C LEU A 25 19.17 6.37 3.06
N ILE A 26 19.91 5.45 2.45
CA ILE A 26 19.35 4.18 1.96
C ILE A 26 18.94 3.28 3.14
N ALA A 27 19.74 3.21 4.20
CA ALA A 27 19.44 2.41 5.39
C ALA A 27 18.16 2.89 6.12
N SER A 28 17.93 4.19 6.20
CA SER A 28 16.72 4.76 6.82
C SER A 28 15.43 4.42 6.05
N ALA A 29 15.49 4.30 4.72
CA ALA A 29 14.33 3.96 3.91
C ALA A 29 13.86 2.51 4.13
N ALA A 30 14.78 1.58 4.40
CA ALA A 30 14.45 0.18 4.64
C ALA A 30 13.75 -0.08 5.98
N LEU A 31 13.99 0.77 6.99
CA LEU A 31 13.37 0.66 8.31
C LEU A 31 11.98 1.30 8.40
N ALA A 32 11.56 2.06 7.39
CA ALA A 32 10.27 2.76 7.38
C ALA A 32 9.08 1.89 6.92
N GLN A 33 9.34 0.65 6.51
CA GLN A 33 8.28 -0.26 6.07
C GLN A 33 7.72 -1.04 7.28
N GLU A 34 6.62 -0.54 7.83
CA GLU A 34 5.84 -1.26 8.83
C GLU A 34 5.41 -2.63 8.27
N PRO A 35 5.67 -3.74 8.98
CA PRO A 35 5.23 -5.06 8.52
C PRO A 35 3.71 -5.10 8.47
N VAL A 36 3.17 -5.68 7.38
CA VAL A 36 1.73 -5.91 7.28
C VAL A 36 1.31 -6.88 8.38
N PRO A 37 0.33 -6.54 9.23
CA PRO A 37 -0.15 -7.45 10.26
C PRO A 37 -0.66 -8.76 9.66
N THR A 38 -0.45 -9.86 10.37
CA THR A 38 -0.98 -11.15 9.94
C THR A 38 -2.51 -11.15 10.07
N GLY A 39 -3.19 -11.50 8.97
CA GLY A 39 -4.65 -11.58 8.91
C GLY A 39 -5.14 -12.86 8.24
N SER A 40 -6.40 -13.21 8.48
CA SER A 40 -7.11 -14.32 7.84
C SER A 40 -8.04 -13.80 6.75
N SER A 41 -7.88 -14.27 5.51
CA SER A 41 -8.77 -13.92 4.40
C SER A 41 -10.22 -14.35 4.63
N GLU A 42 -10.42 -15.51 5.26
CA GLU A 42 -11.76 -16.03 5.55
C GLU A 42 -12.54 -15.13 6.52
N ARG A 43 -11.91 -14.77 7.65
CA ARG A 43 -12.49 -13.80 8.60
C ARG A 43 -12.58 -12.41 7.98
N GLY A 44 -11.63 -12.05 7.13
CA GLY A 44 -11.60 -10.79 6.41
C GLY A 44 -12.81 -10.60 5.53
N HIS A 45 -13.18 -11.63 4.77
CA HIS A 45 -14.40 -11.64 3.96
C HIS A 45 -15.65 -11.47 4.83
N GLN A 46 -15.73 -12.20 5.96
CA GLN A 46 -16.85 -12.07 6.90
C GLN A 46 -16.97 -10.65 7.46
N SER A 47 -15.86 -10.04 7.89
CA SER A 47 -15.84 -8.66 8.39
C SER A 47 -16.19 -7.67 7.28
N TYR A 48 -15.63 -7.82 6.08
CA TYR A 48 -15.93 -6.97 4.93
C TYR A 48 -17.44 -6.93 4.61
N MET A 49 -18.11 -8.07 4.73
CA MET A 49 -19.57 -8.18 4.58
C MET A 49 -20.32 -7.63 5.79
N LYS A 50 -19.93 -8.00 7.01
CA LYS A 50 -20.53 -7.56 8.28
C LYS A 50 -20.55 -6.02 8.40
N TYR A 51 -19.48 -5.37 7.99
CA TYR A 51 -19.33 -3.92 8.04
C TYR A 51 -19.85 -3.20 6.80
N MET A 52 -20.49 -3.95 5.88
CA MET A 52 -21.13 -3.43 4.68
C MET A 52 -20.16 -2.67 3.76
N CYS A 53 -18.87 -2.98 3.80
CA CYS A 53 -17.86 -2.33 2.97
C CYS A 53 -18.16 -2.50 1.47
N TYR A 54 -18.79 -3.63 1.12
CA TYR A 54 -19.18 -3.98 -0.24
C TYR A 54 -20.20 -3.04 -0.87
N THR A 55 -20.99 -2.30 -0.09
CA THR A 55 -22.04 -1.42 -0.65
C THR A 55 -21.45 -0.29 -1.47
N CYS A 56 -20.28 0.22 -1.07
CA CYS A 56 -19.55 1.26 -1.80
C CYS A 56 -18.40 0.68 -2.63
N HIS A 57 -17.73 -0.37 -2.16
CA HIS A 57 -16.51 -0.89 -2.80
C HIS A 57 -16.72 -2.16 -3.64
N GLY A 58 -17.95 -2.67 -3.75
CA GLY A 58 -18.26 -3.93 -4.43
C GLY A 58 -17.88 -5.16 -3.58
N THR A 59 -18.42 -6.32 -3.89
CA THR A 59 -18.27 -7.55 -3.07
C THR A 59 -16.84 -8.08 -2.97
N ILE A 60 -15.98 -7.73 -3.93
CA ILE A 60 -14.58 -8.12 -3.99
C ILE A 60 -13.64 -6.90 -4.05
N GLY A 61 -14.12 -5.71 -3.69
CA GLY A 61 -13.31 -4.49 -3.75
C GLY A 61 -13.11 -3.92 -5.16
N GLN A 62 -13.89 -4.34 -6.15
CA GLN A 62 -13.80 -3.91 -7.54
C GLN A 62 -14.33 -2.48 -7.79
N GLY A 63 -14.93 -1.85 -6.79
CA GLY A 63 -15.72 -0.63 -6.89
C GLY A 63 -17.20 -0.93 -7.12
N ALA A 64 -18.09 -0.09 -6.61
CA ALA A 64 -19.53 -0.23 -6.82
C ALA A 64 -20.03 0.57 -8.03
N ASP A 65 -21.22 0.21 -8.51
CA ASP A 65 -21.91 0.89 -9.59
C ASP A 65 -22.01 2.40 -9.34
N ARG A 66 -21.84 3.18 -10.42
CA ARG A 66 -21.85 4.66 -10.43
C ARG A 66 -20.79 5.33 -9.54
N GLY A 67 -19.80 4.57 -9.04
CA GLY A 67 -18.64 5.14 -8.35
C GLY A 67 -18.91 5.56 -6.91
N THR A 68 -19.89 4.96 -6.23
CA THR A 68 -20.18 5.19 -4.80
C THR A 68 -18.94 5.00 -3.93
N GLY A 69 -18.05 4.09 -4.31
CA GLY A 69 -16.71 3.96 -3.75
C GLY A 69 -15.72 3.50 -4.81
N PRO A 70 -14.43 3.89 -4.68
CA PRO A 70 -13.40 3.50 -5.62
C PRO A 70 -13.13 2.00 -5.57
N LYS A 71 -12.53 1.48 -6.64
CA LYS A 71 -11.86 0.19 -6.63
C LYS A 71 -10.74 0.18 -5.59
N ILE A 72 -10.73 -0.82 -4.72
CA ILE A 72 -9.72 -1.05 -3.69
C ILE A 72 -8.94 -2.35 -3.90
N ALA A 73 -9.39 -3.24 -4.79
CA ALA A 73 -8.69 -4.48 -5.11
C ALA A 73 -8.85 -4.91 -6.59
N PRO A 74 -7.81 -5.53 -7.20
CA PRO A 74 -6.43 -5.58 -6.71
C PRO A 74 -5.74 -4.21 -6.78
N GLY A 75 -4.58 -4.10 -6.12
CA GLY A 75 -3.77 -2.86 -6.10
C GLY A 75 -4.05 -1.97 -4.88
N MET A 76 -4.19 -2.59 -3.72
CA MET A 76 -4.44 -1.88 -2.46
C MET A 76 -3.31 -0.91 -2.10
N LEU A 77 -3.68 0.12 -1.35
CA LEU A 77 -2.71 0.95 -0.63
C LEU A 77 -1.87 0.08 0.32
N PRO A 78 -0.63 0.47 0.65
CA PRO A 78 0.12 -0.14 1.75
C PRO A 78 -0.70 -0.14 3.04
N TYR A 79 -0.56 -1.17 3.88
CA TYR A 79 -1.43 -1.39 5.04
C TYR A 79 -1.58 -0.14 5.93
N ALA A 80 -0.50 0.58 6.24
CA ALA A 80 -0.58 1.79 7.05
C ALA A 80 -1.48 2.88 6.42
N ALA A 81 -1.40 3.07 5.11
CA ALA A 81 -2.24 4.02 4.38
C ALA A 81 -3.69 3.52 4.24
N PHE A 82 -3.88 2.22 4.04
CA PHE A 82 -5.19 1.58 4.07
C PHE A 82 -5.87 1.77 5.43
N ALA A 83 -5.16 1.46 6.52
CA ALA A 83 -5.66 1.61 7.87
C ALA A 83 -6.01 3.07 8.16
N LEU A 84 -5.12 4.01 7.80
CA LEU A 84 -5.40 5.44 7.94
C LEU A 84 -6.68 5.85 7.19
N GLN A 85 -6.86 5.40 5.94
CA GLN A 85 -8.07 5.71 5.19
C GLN A 85 -9.34 5.11 5.83
N VAL A 86 -9.27 3.92 6.44
CA VAL A 86 -10.43 3.30 7.12
C VAL A 86 -10.73 3.99 8.47
N ARG A 87 -9.70 4.41 9.20
CA ARG A 87 -9.84 5.07 10.52
C ARG A 87 -10.21 6.55 10.39
N THR A 88 -9.63 7.25 9.42
CA THR A 88 -9.81 8.69 9.14
C THR A 88 -10.11 8.89 7.66
N PRO A 89 -11.31 8.51 7.21
CA PRO A 89 -11.67 8.54 5.80
C PRO A 89 -11.83 9.95 5.25
N ARG A 90 -11.78 10.01 3.92
CA ARG A 90 -12.15 11.19 3.13
C ARG A 90 -13.53 10.97 2.51
N LEU A 91 -14.21 12.06 2.16
CA LEU A 91 -15.51 12.05 1.50
C LEU A 91 -16.56 11.32 2.35
N ASP A 92 -17.49 10.61 1.69
CA ASP A 92 -18.66 9.98 2.32
C ASP A 92 -18.36 8.61 2.95
N MET A 93 -17.10 8.16 2.97
CA MET A 93 -16.74 6.89 3.58
C MET A 93 -16.88 6.98 5.12
N PRO A 94 -17.65 6.09 5.78
CA PRO A 94 -17.80 6.10 7.23
C PRO A 94 -16.48 5.84 7.97
N ALA A 95 -16.28 6.51 9.10
CA ALA A 95 -15.09 6.31 9.93
C ALA A 95 -15.22 5.05 10.80
N TYR A 96 -14.48 3.99 10.47
CA TYR A 96 -14.45 2.76 11.25
C TYR A 96 -13.36 2.87 12.32
N ARG A 97 -13.69 3.48 13.48
CA ARG A 97 -12.78 3.57 14.63
C ARG A 97 -12.58 2.21 15.31
N GLN A 98 -11.51 2.09 16.11
CA GLN A 98 -11.12 0.84 16.78
C GLN A 98 -12.24 0.23 17.65
N GLN A 99 -13.10 1.07 18.22
CA GLN A 99 -14.26 0.64 19.01
C GLN A 99 -15.35 -0.09 18.19
N PHE A 100 -15.37 0.05 16.86
CA PHE A 100 -16.35 -0.57 15.98
C PHE A 100 -15.74 -1.67 15.10
N LEU A 101 -14.50 -1.47 14.66
CA LEU A 101 -13.73 -2.41 13.85
C LEU A 101 -12.39 -2.60 14.54
N THR A 102 -12.12 -3.78 15.09
CA THR A 102 -10.85 -4.03 15.78
C THR A 102 -9.66 -4.00 14.81
N ASP A 103 -8.44 -3.85 15.33
CA ASP A 103 -7.24 -3.88 14.47
C ASP A 103 -7.04 -5.24 13.80
N GLN A 104 -7.43 -6.33 14.47
CA GLN A 104 -7.38 -7.66 13.89
C GLN A 104 -8.41 -7.84 12.76
N GLU A 105 -9.64 -7.35 12.92
CA GLU A 105 -10.63 -7.39 11.84
C GLU A 105 -10.18 -6.54 10.64
N LEU A 106 -9.52 -5.40 10.89
CA LEU A 106 -8.95 -4.57 9.83
C LEU A 106 -7.81 -5.29 9.08
N ALA A 107 -6.92 -5.96 9.81
CA ALA A 107 -5.87 -6.80 9.24
C ALA A 107 -6.44 -7.98 8.42
N ASP A 108 -7.49 -8.62 8.95
CA ASP A 108 -8.19 -9.71 8.26
C ASP A 108 -8.83 -9.19 6.95
N ILE A 109 -9.51 -8.05 6.96
CA ILE A 109 -10.08 -7.42 5.74
C ILE A 109 -8.97 -7.14 4.72
N TYR A 110 -7.83 -6.61 5.15
CA TYR A 110 -6.70 -6.35 4.26
C TYR A 110 -6.16 -7.65 3.64
N ALA A 111 -6.06 -8.73 4.43
CA ALA A 111 -5.68 -10.05 3.94
C ALA A 111 -6.67 -10.60 2.92
N TYR A 112 -7.99 -10.43 3.14
CA TYR A 112 -9.03 -10.82 2.18
C TYR A 112 -8.88 -10.08 0.84
N LEU A 113 -8.81 -8.76 0.86
CA LEU A 113 -8.68 -7.94 -0.35
C LEU A 113 -7.40 -8.27 -1.13
N GLY A 114 -6.33 -8.71 -0.43
CA GLY A 114 -5.10 -9.21 -1.04
C GLY A 114 -5.25 -10.50 -1.85
N THR A 115 -6.33 -11.27 -1.67
CA THR A 115 -6.60 -12.49 -2.44
C THR A 115 -7.23 -12.22 -3.81
N VAL A 116 -7.72 -11.00 -4.05
CA VAL A 116 -8.47 -10.65 -5.26
C VAL A 116 -7.52 -10.54 -6.45
N LYS A 117 -7.82 -11.26 -7.52
CA LYS A 117 -7.03 -11.26 -8.77
C LYS A 117 -7.43 -10.10 -9.68
N ALA A 118 -6.50 -9.68 -10.53
CA ALA A 118 -6.80 -8.72 -11.59
C ALA A 118 -7.78 -9.31 -12.62
N SER A 119 -8.71 -8.48 -13.05
CA SER A 119 -9.58 -8.80 -14.20
C SER A 119 -8.72 -8.93 -15.46
N PRO A 120 -9.12 -9.81 -16.40
CA PRO A 120 -8.51 -9.85 -17.73
C PRO A 120 -8.58 -8.49 -18.42
N ALA A 121 -7.61 -8.20 -19.30
CA ALA A 121 -7.70 -7.00 -20.13
C ALA A 121 -8.88 -7.14 -21.11
N ALA A 122 -9.55 -6.02 -21.42
CA ALA A 122 -10.76 -6.04 -22.25
C ALA A 122 -10.57 -6.76 -23.60
N LYS A 123 -9.42 -6.58 -24.25
CA LYS A 123 -9.04 -7.25 -25.51
C LYS A 123 -8.99 -8.79 -25.42
N ASP A 124 -8.78 -9.31 -24.22
CA ASP A 124 -8.62 -10.74 -23.94
C ASP A 124 -9.94 -11.39 -23.52
N ILE A 125 -11.04 -10.64 -23.43
CA ILE A 125 -12.38 -11.14 -23.10
C ILE A 125 -13.12 -11.45 -24.42
N PRO A 126 -13.35 -12.72 -24.78
CA PRO A 126 -13.97 -13.06 -26.07
C PRO A 126 -15.35 -12.44 -26.27
N LEU A 127 -16.12 -12.30 -25.19
CA LEU A 127 -17.47 -11.69 -25.21
C LEU A 127 -17.47 -10.18 -25.57
N LEU A 128 -16.32 -9.51 -25.55
CA LEU A 128 -16.20 -8.09 -25.88
C LEU A 128 -15.64 -7.85 -27.30
N LYS A 129 -15.46 -8.90 -28.09
CA LYS A 129 -15.03 -8.79 -29.49
C LYS A 129 -16.27 -8.62 -30.36
N PHE A 130 -16.47 -7.41 -30.86
CA PHE A 130 -17.49 -7.11 -31.85
C PHE A 130 -16.82 -7.21 -33.23
N GLU A 131 -16.94 -8.37 -33.86
CA GLU A 131 -16.59 -8.56 -35.29
C GLU A 131 -17.73 -8.10 -36.20
#